data_AF-A0A662MLW1-F1
#
_entry.id   AF-A0A662MLW1-F1
#
_cell.length_a   1.000
_cell.length_b   1.000
_cell.length_c   1.000
_cell.angle_alpha   90.00
_cell.angle_beta   90.00
_cell.angle_gamma   90.00
#
_symmetry.space_group_name_H-M   'P 1'
#
loop_
_entity.id
_entity.type
_entity.pdbx_description
1 polymer ?
#
loop_
_entity_poly.entity_id
_entity_poly.type
_entity_poly.pdbx_seq_one_letter_code
_entity_poly.pdbx_strand_id
1 'polypeptide(L)'
;MLRIMQELEGASLISSVFGQFRWFDLAFLIPALVLMGLTYTDRGRYTPLVRAAGTALFGMFWFTQVLVYLSPGHQDIINGLMSFLGGIFFLFIAYHFLLDHLWEERTRSLEWLLRTSVLTGGAYFVLEHVPVTQGALIYMVAWLTYLTLRLFGHDVMIENHFPGSVGDGIVISSGDPSVDLPIRIVFACTAALALFLFASAVMATRTDRNEWKGWALRELSRLKGSRNLLHRMKRNGIKNILRMTDGQRKLYAILAVIPLIFVTNIFRNVGVIAVTFSGMIPFYDAHNIYAKMLSLGMMVFLTWMLFELLPELQEDVMGLFDLTKRVRKGMIKNGRMDLKYIRNTGEKR
;
A
#
# COMPACT_ATOMS: atom_id res chain seq x y z
N MET A 1 25.43 20.36 35.71
CA MET A 1 26.16 19.70 34.59
C MET A 1 25.82 18.21 34.48
N LEU A 2 25.93 17.42 35.55
CA LEU A 2 25.49 16.00 35.56
C LEU A 2 23.99 15.77 35.26
N ARG A 3 23.08 16.65 35.72
CA ARG A 3 21.64 16.54 35.38
C ARG A 3 21.33 16.81 33.90
N ILE A 4 22.12 17.66 33.24
CA ILE A 4 21.95 17.97 31.82
C ILE A 4 22.50 16.81 30.97
N MET A 5 23.56 16.13 31.41
CA MET A 5 24.07 14.93 30.74
C MET A 5 23.14 13.71 30.91
N GLN A 6 22.45 13.56 32.04
CA GLN A 6 21.40 12.53 32.22
C GLN A 6 20.14 12.78 31.37
N GLU A 7 19.73 14.04 31.17
CA GLU A 7 18.62 14.35 30.26
C GLU A 7 19.00 14.12 28.78
N LEU A 8 20.27 14.28 28.42
CA LEU A 8 20.80 13.93 27.09
C LEU A 8 20.88 12.41 26.85
N GLU A 9 21.15 11.61 27.88
CA GLU A 9 21.06 10.13 27.81
C GLU A 9 19.60 9.64 27.78
N GLY A 10 18.68 10.30 28.48
CA GLY A 10 17.24 10.01 28.35
C GLY A 10 16.68 10.37 26.97
N ALA A 11 17.14 11.48 26.38
CA ALA A 11 16.81 11.87 25.01
C ALA A 11 17.46 10.95 23.97
N SER A 12 18.65 10.40 24.21
CA SER A 12 19.27 9.38 23.35
C SER A 12 18.56 8.02 23.44
N LEU A 13 18.00 7.67 24.61
CA LEU A 13 17.18 6.47 24.78
C LEU A 13 15.79 6.61 24.11
N ILE A 14 15.16 7.77 24.24
CA ILE A 14 13.87 8.06 23.57
C ILE A 14 14.06 8.14 22.05
N SER A 15 15.12 8.77 21.55
CA SER A 15 15.40 8.83 20.10
C SER A 15 15.90 7.50 19.52
N SER A 16 16.55 6.64 20.31
CA SER A 16 16.89 5.27 19.88
C SER A 16 15.71 4.30 19.91
N VAL A 17 14.67 4.58 20.71
CA VAL A 17 13.45 3.74 20.78
C VAL A 17 12.35 4.23 19.82
N PHE A 18 12.16 5.54 19.68
CA PHE A 18 11.06 6.13 18.89
C PHE A 18 11.50 6.72 17.54
N GLY A 19 12.80 6.64 17.20
CA GLY A 19 13.34 7.18 15.97
C GLY A 19 13.41 8.71 15.94
N GLN A 20 13.99 9.26 14.87
CA GLN A 20 14.03 10.71 14.64
C GLN A 20 12.80 11.13 13.81
N PHE A 21 11.85 11.80 14.44
CA PHE A 21 10.71 12.41 13.72
C PHE A 21 11.15 13.67 12.99
N ARG A 22 10.74 13.81 11.73
CA ARG A 22 10.95 15.04 10.98
C ARG A 22 9.83 16.03 11.32
N TRP A 23 10.08 17.32 11.12
CA TRP A 23 9.11 18.37 11.46
C TRP A 23 7.77 18.20 10.73
N PHE A 24 7.80 17.70 9.49
CA PHE A 24 6.59 17.45 8.70
C PHE A 24 5.80 16.21 9.16
N ASP A 25 6.45 15.25 9.83
CA ASP A 25 5.75 14.10 10.43
C ASP A 25 4.89 14.59 11.59
N LEU A 26 5.46 15.49 12.42
CA LEU A 26 4.78 16.11 13.54
C LEU A 26 3.71 17.12 13.09
N ALA A 27 3.97 17.88 12.03
CA ALA A 27 3.06 18.93 11.57
C ALA A 27 1.87 18.39 10.75
N PHE A 28 2.08 17.32 9.98
CA PHE A 28 1.08 16.86 9.00
C PHE A 28 0.70 15.39 9.18
N LEU A 29 1.67 14.47 9.18
CA LEU A 29 1.38 13.02 9.15
C LEU A 29 0.68 12.53 10.43
N ILE A 30 1.26 12.81 11.60
CA ILE A 30 0.71 12.37 12.88
C ILE A 30 -0.67 13.00 13.12
N PRO A 31 -0.86 14.33 12.99
CA PRO A 31 -2.18 14.94 13.11
C PRO A 31 -3.20 14.35 12.12
N ALA A 32 -2.80 14.09 10.87
CA ALA A 32 -3.65 13.47 9.87
C ALA A 32 -4.13 12.08 10.32
N LEU A 33 -3.20 11.20 10.70
CA LEU A 33 -3.51 9.84 11.14
C LEU A 33 -4.35 9.83 12.42
N VAL A 34 -4.11 10.76 13.37
CA VAL A 34 -4.92 10.90 14.58
C VAL A 34 -6.35 11.32 14.24
N LEU A 35 -6.56 12.37 13.44
CA LEU A 35 -7.90 12.84 13.07
C LEU A 35 -8.68 11.79 12.28
N MET A 36 -8.02 11.13 11.32
CA MET A 36 -8.62 10.05 10.54
C MET A 36 -8.92 8.82 11.44
N GLY A 37 -8.02 8.49 12.37
CA GLY A 37 -8.18 7.37 13.32
C GLY A 37 -9.31 7.60 14.33
N LEU A 38 -9.45 8.82 14.87
CA LEU A 38 -10.56 9.19 15.76
C LEU A 38 -11.94 9.04 15.08
N THR A 39 -11.96 9.14 13.75
CA THR A 39 -13.16 9.01 12.90
C THR A 39 -13.21 7.71 12.11
N TYR A 40 -12.45 6.69 12.55
CA TYR A 40 -12.46 5.35 11.96
C TYR A 40 -13.88 4.76 11.91
N THR A 41 -14.63 4.93 13.00
CA THR A 41 -16.07 4.72 13.05
C THR A 41 -16.82 6.03 12.86
N ASP A 42 -17.99 5.99 12.22
CA ASP A 42 -18.85 7.17 12.13
C ASP A 42 -19.43 7.47 13.53
N ARG A 43 -19.31 8.72 13.98
CA ARG A 43 -19.73 9.18 15.31
C ARG A 43 -20.76 10.31 15.24
N GLY A 44 -21.22 10.69 14.04
CA GLY A 44 -22.30 11.65 13.86
C GLY A 44 -22.01 12.71 12.80
N ARG A 45 -22.68 13.86 12.93
CA ARG A 45 -22.75 14.88 11.87
C ARG A 45 -21.38 15.47 11.48
N TYR A 46 -20.49 15.65 12.44
CA TYR A 46 -19.17 16.29 12.23
C TYR A 46 -18.07 15.30 11.81
N THR A 47 -18.35 13.99 11.81
CA THR A 47 -17.36 12.97 11.42
C THR A 47 -16.79 13.23 10.02
N PRO A 48 -17.57 13.49 8.95
CA PRO A 48 -16.99 13.77 7.63
C PRO A 48 -16.13 15.03 7.58
N LEU A 49 -16.45 16.06 8.39
CA LEU A 49 -15.64 17.27 8.46
C LEU A 49 -14.25 17.01 9.07
N VAL A 50 -14.20 16.22 10.16
CA VAL A 50 -12.93 15.81 10.77
C VAL A 50 -12.13 14.89 9.83
N ARG A 51 -12.81 14.00 9.09
CA ARG A 51 -12.20 13.19 8.03
C ARG A 51 -11.61 14.05 6.91
N ALA A 52 -12.31 15.11 6.50
CA ALA A 52 -11.81 16.07 5.51
C ALA A 52 -10.54 16.76 6.00
N ALA A 53 -10.53 17.27 7.24
CA ALA A 53 -9.36 17.92 7.83
C ALA A 53 -8.15 16.96 7.93
N GLY A 54 -8.36 15.74 8.44
CA GLY A 54 -7.31 14.73 8.52
C GLY A 54 -6.75 14.33 7.15
N THR A 55 -7.64 14.12 6.17
CA THR A 55 -7.22 13.77 4.81
C THR A 55 -6.49 14.93 4.12
N ALA A 56 -6.88 16.18 4.38
CA ALA A 56 -6.19 17.35 3.85
C ALA A 56 -4.76 17.46 4.40
N LEU A 57 -4.59 17.27 5.71
CA LEU A 57 -3.27 17.22 6.35
C LEU A 57 -2.42 16.07 5.78
N PHE A 58 -3.03 14.91 5.51
CA PHE A 58 -2.35 13.81 4.84
C PHE A 58 -1.87 14.20 3.44
N GLY A 59 -2.68 14.92 2.67
CA GLY A 59 -2.28 15.50 1.38
C GLY A 59 -1.12 16.49 1.50
N MET A 60 -1.11 17.34 2.53
CA MET A 60 -0.01 18.27 2.79
C MET A 60 1.30 17.55 3.11
N PHE A 61 1.25 16.46 3.88
CA PHE A 61 2.42 15.59 4.10
C PHE A 61 3.00 15.06 2.78
N TRP A 62 2.16 14.64 1.83
CA TRP A 62 2.63 14.16 0.54
C TRP A 62 3.36 15.24 -0.27
N PHE A 63 2.93 16.52 -0.19
CA PHE A 63 3.68 17.60 -0.81
C PHE A 63 5.06 17.83 -0.17
N THR A 64 5.22 17.62 1.14
CA THR A 64 6.56 17.73 1.75
C THR A 64 7.51 16.64 1.25
N GLN A 65 6.99 15.45 0.89
CA GLN A 65 7.81 14.37 0.32
C GLN A 65 8.39 14.70 -1.06
N VAL A 66 7.74 15.59 -1.83
CA VAL A 66 8.28 16.05 -3.13
C VAL A 66 9.67 16.67 -2.96
N LEU A 67 9.84 17.50 -1.94
CA LEU A 67 11.10 18.16 -1.63
C LEU A 67 12.17 17.16 -1.17
N VAL A 68 11.76 16.11 -0.47
CA VAL A 68 12.66 15.04 -0.01
C VAL A 68 13.20 14.25 -1.21
N TYR A 69 12.33 13.82 -2.12
CA TYR A 69 12.74 13.02 -3.28
C TYR A 69 13.54 13.80 -4.33
N LEU A 70 13.27 15.10 -4.48
CA LEU A 70 14.02 15.99 -5.38
C LEU A 70 15.28 16.59 -4.75
N SER A 71 15.55 16.30 -3.48
CA SER A 71 16.78 16.76 -2.83
C SER A 71 18.02 16.27 -3.59
N PRO A 72 19.14 17.03 -3.58
CA PRO A 72 20.34 16.68 -4.34
C PRO A 72 20.90 15.28 -4.07
N GLY A 73 20.61 14.71 -2.90
CA GLY A 73 21.05 13.37 -2.50
C GLY A 73 20.17 12.19 -2.95
N HIS A 74 18.95 12.44 -3.47
CA HIS A 74 18.04 11.37 -3.91
C HIS A 74 17.77 11.40 -5.41
N GLN A 75 17.51 12.59 -5.98
CA GLN A 75 17.21 12.80 -7.40
C GLN A 75 16.17 11.82 -8.01
N ASP A 76 15.19 11.36 -7.22
CA ASP A 76 14.15 10.42 -7.68
C ASP A 76 12.93 11.20 -8.18
N ILE A 77 13.00 11.61 -9.45
CA ILE A 77 11.95 12.41 -10.11
C ILE A 77 10.61 11.67 -10.13
N ILE A 78 10.63 10.35 -10.35
CA ILE A 78 9.41 9.54 -10.45
C ILE A 78 8.68 9.54 -9.12
N ASN A 79 9.38 9.27 -8.02
CA ASN A 79 8.77 9.29 -6.70
C ASN A 79 8.35 10.71 -6.28
N GLY A 80 9.13 11.74 -6.63
CA GLY A 80 8.74 13.14 -6.44
C GLY A 80 7.42 13.50 -7.15
N LEU A 81 7.26 13.09 -8.41
CA LEU A 81 6.02 13.29 -9.17
C LEU A 81 4.85 12.51 -8.57
N MET A 82 5.06 11.25 -8.18
CA MET A 82 4.02 10.43 -7.54
C MET A 82 3.58 11.05 -6.21
N SER A 83 4.50 11.60 -5.43
CA SER A 83 4.17 12.32 -4.20
C SER A 83 3.36 13.58 -4.44
N PHE A 84 3.68 14.35 -5.49
CA PHE A 84 2.91 15.52 -5.88
C PHE A 84 1.48 15.16 -6.30
N LEU A 85 1.32 14.14 -7.14
CA LEU A 85 0.01 13.62 -7.55
C LEU A 85 -0.77 13.06 -6.37
N GLY A 86 -0.09 12.37 -5.43
CA GLY A 86 -0.67 11.89 -4.18
C GLY A 86 -1.22 13.04 -3.32
N GLY A 87 -0.47 14.14 -3.20
CA GLY A 87 -0.93 15.35 -2.50
C GLY A 87 -2.23 15.91 -3.10
N ILE A 88 -2.27 16.07 -4.42
CA ILE A 88 -3.48 16.52 -5.15
C ILE A 88 -4.63 15.54 -4.91
N PHE A 89 -4.39 14.25 -5.03
CA PHE A 89 -5.39 13.21 -4.83
C PHE A 89 -6.00 13.28 -3.42
N PHE A 90 -5.19 13.39 -2.37
CA PHE A 90 -5.73 13.46 -1.00
C PHE A 90 -6.46 14.77 -0.72
N LEU A 91 -6.04 15.91 -1.30
CA LEU A 91 -6.84 17.14 -1.24
C LEU A 91 -8.19 17.00 -1.96
N PHE A 92 -8.22 16.31 -3.11
CA PHE A 92 -9.47 15.99 -3.81
C PHE A 92 -10.39 15.11 -2.97
N ILE A 93 -9.86 14.11 -2.26
CA ILE A 93 -10.63 13.25 -1.35
C ILE A 93 -11.11 14.05 -0.14
N ALA A 94 -10.29 14.94 0.41
CA ALA A 94 -10.68 15.84 1.50
C ALA A 94 -11.86 16.74 1.11
N TYR A 95 -11.85 17.29 -0.11
CA TYR A 95 -12.97 18.04 -0.66
C TYR A 95 -14.26 17.19 -0.72
N HIS A 96 -14.17 15.93 -1.12
CA HIS A 96 -15.33 15.04 -1.16
C HIS A 96 -15.87 14.67 0.22
N PHE A 97 -15.01 14.58 1.24
CA PHE A 97 -15.46 14.47 2.63
C PHE A 97 -16.16 15.75 3.13
N LEU A 98 -15.73 16.93 2.69
CA LEU A 98 -16.42 18.18 2.97
C LEU A 98 -17.80 18.20 2.31
N LEU A 99 -17.93 17.71 1.06
CA LEU A 99 -19.23 17.54 0.41
C LEU A 99 -20.12 16.56 1.17
N ASP A 100 -19.59 15.43 1.66
CA ASP A 100 -20.35 14.50 2.52
C ASP A 100 -20.89 15.18 3.79
N HIS A 101 -20.14 16.13 4.37
CA HIS A 101 -20.63 16.93 5.49
C HIS A 101 -21.74 17.90 5.06
N LEU A 102 -21.50 18.70 4.01
CA LEU A 102 -22.44 19.73 3.53
C LEU A 102 -23.75 19.14 3.01
N TRP A 103 -23.68 17.97 2.37
CA TRP A 103 -24.83 17.30 1.80
C TRP A 103 -25.45 16.27 2.74
N GLU A 104 -24.87 16.07 3.92
CA GLU A 104 -25.31 15.08 4.90
C GLU A 104 -25.37 13.66 4.30
N GLU A 105 -24.35 13.33 3.51
CA GLU A 105 -24.19 12.03 2.85
C GLU A 105 -23.07 11.22 3.50
N ARG A 106 -23.07 9.91 3.22
CA ARG A 106 -22.00 9.00 3.63
C ARG A 106 -21.58 8.16 2.44
N THR A 107 -20.45 8.52 1.87
CA THR A 107 -19.91 7.80 0.72
C THR A 107 -19.05 6.63 1.18
N ARG A 108 -19.53 5.41 0.98
CA ARG A 108 -18.84 4.18 1.38
C ARG A 108 -17.39 4.10 0.89
N SER A 109 -17.13 4.41 -0.37
CA SER A 109 -15.78 4.34 -0.95
C SER A 109 -14.80 5.31 -0.29
N LEU A 110 -15.28 6.49 0.14
CA LEU A 110 -14.46 7.42 0.92
C LEU A 110 -14.12 6.83 2.30
N GLU A 111 -15.10 6.21 2.98
CA GLU A 111 -14.84 5.53 4.26
C GLU A 111 -13.86 4.38 4.12
N TRP A 112 -14.00 3.58 3.07
CA TRP A 112 -13.09 2.48 2.75
C TRP A 112 -11.65 3.00 2.54
N LEU A 113 -11.49 4.04 1.72
CA LEU A 113 -10.19 4.65 1.47
C LEU A 113 -9.57 5.20 2.77
N LEU A 114 -10.36 5.92 3.58
CA LEU A 114 -9.88 6.48 4.84
C LEU A 114 -9.42 5.39 5.81
N ARG A 115 -10.21 4.32 5.99
CA ARG A 115 -9.84 3.19 6.85
C ARG A 115 -8.59 2.49 6.35
N THR A 116 -8.49 2.27 5.03
CA THR A 116 -7.30 1.69 4.40
C THR A 116 -6.07 2.55 4.65
N SER A 117 -6.17 3.87 4.48
CA SER A 117 -5.08 4.82 4.72
C SER A 117 -4.64 4.88 6.17
N VAL A 118 -5.57 4.86 7.13
CA VAL A 118 -5.23 4.84 8.57
C VAL A 118 -4.49 3.57 8.95
N LEU A 119 -4.99 2.41 8.53
CA LEU A 119 -4.36 1.13 8.84
C LEU A 119 -2.99 1.00 8.17
N THR A 120 -2.89 1.36 6.89
CA THR A 120 -1.63 1.29 6.14
C THR A 120 -0.62 2.31 6.65
N GLY A 121 -1.02 3.58 6.74
CA GLY A 121 -0.15 4.67 7.19
C GLY A 121 0.28 4.50 8.64
N GLY A 122 -0.64 4.11 9.53
CA GLY A 122 -0.31 3.84 10.93
C GLY A 122 0.67 2.66 11.09
N ALA A 123 0.42 1.53 10.42
CA ALA A 123 1.31 0.37 10.49
C ALA A 123 2.69 0.66 9.88
N TYR A 124 2.73 1.29 8.69
CA TYR A 124 3.98 1.63 8.02
C TYR A 124 4.79 2.64 8.83
N PHE A 125 4.15 3.69 9.36
CA PHE A 125 4.81 4.70 10.17
C PHE A 125 5.51 4.11 11.40
N VAL A 126 4.82 3.21 12.13
CA VAL A 126 5.40 2.52 13.28
C VAL A 126 6.64 1.70 12.86
N LEU A 127 6.57 0.98 11.74
CA LEU A 127 7.67 0.14 11.29
C LEU A 127 8.85 0.93 10.72
N GLU A 128 8.61 2.09 10.14
CA GLU A 128 9.67 2.96 9.61
C GLU A 128 10.44 3.68 10.71
N HIS A 129 9.80 3.97 11.85
CA HIS A 129 10.38 4.77 12.93
C HIS A 129 10.87 3.95 14.13
N VAL A 130 10.51 2.66 14.24
CA VAL A 130 10.97 1.79 15.32
C VAL A 130 12.12 0.91 14.82
N PRO A 131 13.39 1.16 15.24
CA PRO A 131 14.56 0.49 14.68
C PRO A 131 14.51 -1.02 14.78
N VAL A 132 13.97 -1.55 15.88
CA VAL A 132 13.91 -3.01 16.13
C VAL A 132 13.01 -3.71 15.11
N THR A 133 11.85 -3.14 14.79
CA THR A 133 10.91 -3.76 13.85
C THR A 133 11.37 -3.58 12.40
N GLN A 134 11.92 -2.40 12.07
CA GLN A 134 12.57 -2.12 10.82
C GLN A 134 13.74 -3.09 10.56
N GLY A 135 14.64 -3.21 11.53
CA GLY A 135 15.83 -4.06 11.47
C GLY A 135 15.48 -5.53 11.36
N ALA A 136 14.45 -6.01 12.08
CA ALA A 136 13.99 -7.39 11.97
C ALA A 136 13.47 -7.73 10.56
N LEU A 137 12.69 -6.84 9.94
CA LEU A 137 12.19 -7.03 8.58
C LEU A 137 13.33 -6.98 7.55
N ILE A 138 14.26 -6.02 7.68
CA ILE A 138 15.44 -5.94 6.83
C ILE A 138 16.27 -7.21 6.96
N TYR A 139 16.56 -7.65 8.18
CA TYR A 139 17.36 -8.85 8.45
C TYR A 139 16.75 -10.09 7.80
N MET A 140 15.45 -10.33 8.02
CA MET A 140 14.74 -11.45 7.42
C MET A 140 14.82 -11.42 5.88
N VAL A 141 14.52 -10.27 5.28
CA VAL A 141 14.48 -10.12 3.81
C VAL A 141 15.87 -10.21 3.19
N ALA A 142 16.89 -9.64 3.81
CA ALA A 142 18.27 -9.71 3.35
C ALA A 142 18.79 -11.15 3.36
N TRP A 143 18.55 -11.89 4.46
CA TRP A 143 18.95 -13.29 4.56
C TRP A 143 18.23 -14.20 3.58
N LEU A 144 16.92 -14.03 3.39
CA LEU A 144 16.17 -14.80 2.40
C LEU A 144 16.62 -14.48 0.97
N THR A 145 16.92 -13.20 0.69
CA THR A 145 17.47 -12.77 -0.61
C THR A 145 18.84 -13.41 -0.85
N TYR A 146 19.75 -13.36 0.13
CA TYR A 146 21.07 -13.99 0.09
C TYR A 146 20.97 -15.51 -0.13
N LEU A 147 20.15 -16.20 0.66
CA LEU A 147 19.97 -17.65 0.54
C LEU A 147 19.45 -18.02 -0.85
N THR A 148 18.51 -17.24 -1.37
CA THR A 148 17.96 -17.46 -2.71
C THR A 148 19.03 -17.24 -3.79
N LEU A 149 19.84 -16.18 -3.70
CA LEU A 149 20.96 -15.94 -4.62
C LEU A 149 21.94 -17.13 -4.64
N ARG A 150 22.33 -17.62 -3.46
CA ARG A 150 23.22 -18.80 -3.33
C ARG A 150 22.57 -20.06 -3.90
N LEU A 151 21.27 -20.25 -3.69
CA LEU A 151 20.51 -21.37 -4.25
C LEU A 151 20.52 -21.36 -5.78
N PHE A 152 20.47 -20.18 -6.40
CA PHE A 152 20.58 -19.99 -7.86
C PHE A 152 22.03 -19.99 -8.36
N GLY A 153 23.01 -20.28 -7.51
CA GLY A 153 24.42 -20.44 -7.90
C GLY A 153 25.21 -19.14 -8.00
N HIS A 154 24.70 -18.02 -7.50
CA HIS A 154 25.44 -16.76 -7.46
C HIS A 154 26.44 -16.75 -6.30
N ASP A 155 27.70 -16.40 -6.60
CA ASP A 155 28.71 -16.20 -5.57
C ASP A 155 28.59 -14.82 -4.93
N VAL A 156 27.98 -14.79 -3.75
CA VAL A 156 27.70 -13.57 -2.99
C VAL A 156 28.08 -13.75 -1.52
N MET A 157 28.40 -12.63 -0.88
CA MET A 157 28.69 -12.50 0.54
C MET A 157 27.67 -11.57 1.20
N ILE A 158 27.35 -11.79 2.47
CA ILE A 158 26.40 -10.96 3.24
C ILE A 158 27.06 -10.48 4.52
N GLU A 159 26.83 -9.22 4.88
CA GLU A 159 27.20 -8.70 6.19
C GLU A 159 26.27 -9.26 7.28
N ASN A 160 26.83 -9.93 8.28
CA ASN A 160 26.06 -10.48 9.38
C ASN A 160 26.03 -9.52 10.58
N HIS A 161 25.17 -8.53 10.51
CA HIS A 161 24.83 -7.67 11.64
C HIS A 161 23.32 -7.40 11.69
N PHE A 162 22.82 -7.04 12.86
CA PHE A 162 21.43 -6.61 13.01
C PHE A 162 21.32 -5.09 12.77
N PRO A 163 20.44 -4.61 11.86
CA PRO A 163 20.27 -3.18 11.65
C PRO A 163 19.64 -2.53 12.88
N GLY A 164 20.44 -1.77 13.62
CA GLY A 164 20.07 -1.24 14.94
C GLY A 164 19.55 0.20 14.92
N SER A 165 19.64 0.89 13.79
CA SER A 165 19.28 2.30 13.65
C SER A 165 18.35 2.55 12.44
N VAL A 166 17.57 3.63 12.51
CA VAL A 166 16.67 4.01 11.41
C VAL A 166 17.51 4.38 10.19
N GLY A 167 17.18 3.78 9.04
CA GLY A 167 17.90 4.03 7.78
C GLY A 167 19.11 3.13 7.56
N ASP A 168 19.44 2.27 8.53
CA ASP A 168 20.44 1.21 8.36
C ASP A 168 19.94 0.12 7.39
N GLY A 169 20.85 -0.72 6.93
CA GLY A 169 20.53 -1.83 6.02
C GLY A 169 21.69 -2.79 5.84
N ILE A 170 21.38 -4.02 5.41
CA ILE A 170 22.37 -5.09 5.28
C ILE A 170 22.94 -5.09 3.87
N VAL A 171 24.28 -5.13 3.77
CA VAL A 171 24.97 -5.18 2.49
C VAL A 171 25.14 -6.62 2.02
N ILE A 172 24.85 -6.82 0.73
CA ILE A 172 25.19 -8.01 -0.04
C ILE A 172 26.23 -7.57 -1.09
N SER A 173 27.35 -8.29 -1.14
CA SER A 173 28.46 -8.02 -2.05
C SER A 173 28.72 -9.22 -2.95
N SER A 174 29.35 -8.98 -4.10
CA SER A 174 29.85 -10.05 -4.96
C SER A 174 30.96 -10.84 -4.26
N GLY A 175 31.02 -12.14 -4.50
CA GLY A 175 32.18 -12.96 -4.11
C GLY A 175 33.39 -12.73 -5.02
N ASP A 176 33.17 -12.17 -6.22
CA ASP A 176 34.23 -11.78 -7.15
C ASP A 176 34.88 -10.46 -6.70
N PRO A 177 36.17 -10.44 -6.35
CA PRO A 177 36.89 -9.24 -5.93
C PRO A 177 36.97 -8.13 -7.00
N SER A 178 36.72 -8.47 -8.27
CA SER A 178 36.69 -7.48 -9.36
C SER A 178 35.42 -6.64 -9.40
N VAL A 179 34.37 -7.05 -8.68
CA VAL A 179 33.06 -6.39 -8.63
C VAL A 179 32.88 -5.66 -7.30
N ASP A 180 33.38 -4.42 -7.23
CA ASP A 180 33.23 -3.53 -6.06
C ASP A 180 31.90 -2.75 -6.11
N LEU A 181 30.79 -3.47 -5.97
CA LEU A 181 29.43 -2.91 -6.00
C LEU A 181 28.60 -3.43 -4.81
N PRO A 182 28.82 -2.93 -3.58
CA PRO A 182 28.01 -3.34 -2.43
C PRO A 182 26.55 -2.88 -2.60
N ILE A 183 25.60 -3.82 -2.57
CA ILE A 183 24.16 -3.52 -2.65
C ILE A 183 23.55 -3.64 -1.27
N ARG A 184 22.93 -2.55 -0.79
CA ARG A 184 22.29 -2.51 0.52
C ARG A 184 20.79 -2.82 0.45
N ILE A 185 20.35 -3.82 1.20
CA ILE A 185 18.93 -4.08 1.47
C ILE A 185 18.49 -3.15 2.61
N VAL A 186 17.58 -2.23 2.29
CA VAL A 186 17.00 -1.26 3.22
C VAL A 186 15.51 -1.55 3.45
N PHE A 187 14.87 -0.81 4.37
CA PHE A 187 13.45 -1.01 4.70
C PHE A 187 12.51 -0.97 3.47
N ALA A 188 12.78 -0.09 2.51
CA ALA A 188 12.00 -0.01 1.27
C ALA A 188 12.02 -1.30 0.43
N CYS A 189 13.01 -2.17 0.63
CA CYS A 189 13.15 -3.47 -0.06
C CYS A 189 12.39 -4.61 0.62
N THR A 190 11.68 -4.37 1.72
CA THR A 190 11.03 -5.41 2.54
C THR A 190 9.60 -5.75 2.13
N ALA A 191 9.05 -5.06 1.12
CA ALA A 191 7.63 -5.10 0.75
C ALA A 191 6.65 -4.62 1.82
N ALA A 192 7.11 -4.08 2.96
CA ALA A 192 6.27 -3.68 4.08
C ALA A 192 5.06 -2.83 3.63
N LEU A 193 5.29 -1.77 2.85
CA LEU A 193 4.22 -0.90 2.35
C LEU A 193 3.13 -1.68 1.58
N ALA A 194 3.53 -2.56 0.66
CA ALA A 194 2.59 -3.35 -0.14
C ALA A 194 1.81 -4.34 0.75
N LEU A 195 2.48 -5.02 1.67
CA LEU A 195 1.85 -5.96 2.60
C LEU A 195 0.76 -5.28 3.43
N PHE A 196 1.07 -4.12 4.03
CA PHE A 196 0.10 -3.39 4.83
C PHE A 196 -1.00 -2.78 3.98
N LEU A 197 -0.70 -2.25 2.79
CA LEU A 197 -1.70 -1.67 1.91
C LEU A 197 -2.76 -2.69 1.52
N PHE A 198 -2.33 -3.86 1.03
CA PHE A 198 -3.25 -4.89 0.58
C PHE A 198 -4.01 -5.56 1.75
N ALA A 199 -3.34 -5.83 2.88
CA ALA A 199 -4.02 -6.36 4.05
C ALA A 199 -5.06 -5.36 4.61
N SER A 200 -4.69 -4.08 4.70
CA SER A 200 -5.57 -3.00 5.16
C SER A 200 -6.78 -2.81 4.24
N ALA A 201 -6.56 -2.85 2.92
CA ALA A 201 -7.63 -2.77 1.94
C ALA A 201 -8.68 -3.87 2.15
N VAL A 202 -8.24 -5.12 2.32
CA VAL A 202 -9.10 -6.28 2.60
C VAL A 202 -9.83 -6.14 3.94
N MET A 203 -9.14 -5.69 4.99
CA MET A 203 -9.73 -5.50 6.30
C MET A 203 -10.80 -4.40 6.28
N ALA A 204 -10.53 -3.29 5.60
CA ALA A 204 -11.40 -2.13 5.49
C ALA A 204 -12.62 -2.39 4.59
N THR A 205 -12.54 -3.30 3.60
CA THR A 205 -13.65 -3.62 2.71
C THR A 205 -14.84 -4.14 3.51
N ARG A 206 -16.01 -3.51 3.30
CA ARG A 206 -17.27 -4.03 3.83
C ARG A 206 -17.71 -5.18 2.94
N THR A 207 -17.85 -6.36 3.51
CA THR A 207 -18.36 -7.52 2.80
C THR A 207 -19.88 -7.47 2.80
N ASP A 208 -20.47 -7.45 1.61
CA ASP A 208 -21.90 -7.65 1.43
C ASP A 208 -22.10 -8.55 0.21
N ARG A 209 -22.47 -9.81 0.50
CA ARG A 209 -22.68 -10.83 -0.51
C ARG A 209 -23.74 -10.43 -1.55
N ASN A 210 -24.72 -9.61 -1.17
CA ASN A 210 -25.82 -9.25 -2.06
C ASN A 210 -25.36 -8.41 -3.25
N GLU A 211 -24.26 -7.67 -3.12
CA GLU A 211 -23.73 -6.79 -4.17
C GLU A 211 -23.25 -7.54 -5.40
N TRP A 212 -22.68 -8.73 -5.20
CA TRP A 212 -22.06 -9.51 -6.27
C TRP A 212 -22.68 -10.90 -6.48
N LYS A 213 -23.60 -11.35 -5.59
CA LYS A 213 -24.31 -12.63 -5.76
C LYS A 213 -25.05 -12.72 -7.10
N GLY A 214 -25.68 -11.63 -7.55
CA GLY A 214 -26.36 -11.59 -8.84
C GLY A 214 -25.41 -11.81 -10.02
N TRP A 215 -24.24 -11.17 -9.98
CA TRP A 215 -23.19 -11.40 -10.97
C TRP A 215 -22.66 -12.83 -10.90
N ALA A 216 -22.36 -13.34 -9.71
CA ALA A 216 -21.82 -14.68 -9.52
C ALA A 216 -22.74 -15.77 -10.08
N LEU A 217 -24.06 -15.68 -9.85
CA LEU A 217 -25.02 -16.64 -10.38
C LEU A 217 -25.11 -16.60 -11.91
N ARG A 218 -25.06 -15.40 -12.52
CA ARG A 218 -25.02 -15.24 -13.98
C ARG A 218 -23.72 -15.77 -14.58
N GLU A 219 -22.60 -15.55 -13.93
CA GLU A 219 -21.31 -16.04 -14.40
C GLU A 219 -21.24 -17.57 -14.28
N LEU A 220 -21.78 -18.16 -13.21
CA LEU A 220 -21.89 -19.61 -13.05
C LEU A 220 -22.79 -20.25 -14.10
N SER A 221 -23.89 -19.59 -14.51
CA SER A 221 -24.73 -20.09 -15.60
C SER A 221 -24.03 -20.00 -16.95
N ARG A 222 -23.28 -18.91 -17.22
CA ARG A 222 -22.46 -18.74 -18.43
C ARG A 222 -21.35 -19.79 -18.54
N LEU A 223 -20.74 -20.16 -17.41
CA LEU A 223 -19.68 -21.17 -17.35
C LEU A 223 -20.21 -22.62 -17.33
N LYS A 224 -21.54 -22.82 -17.32
CA LYS A 224 -22.16 -24.14 -17.35
C LYS A 224 -21.92 -24.79 -18.72
N GLY A 225 -21.41 -26.02 -18.73
CA GLY A 225 -21.17 -26.79 -19.96
C GLY A 225 -19.80 -26.60 -20.64
N SER A 226 -19.00 -25.59 -20.26
CA SER A 226 -17.63 -25.45 -20.80
C SER A 226 -16.70 -26.54 -20.26
N ARG A 227 -15.93 -27.18 -21.16
CA ARG A 227 -14.90 -28.18 -20.84
C ARG A 227 -13.51 -27.57 -20.64
N ASN A 228 -13.33 -26.27 -20.86
CA ASN A 228 -12.04 -25.59 -20.71
C ASN A 228 -11.59 -25.61 -19.24
N LEU A 229 -10.31 -25.92 -19.01
CA LEU A 229 -9.69 -25.95 -17.68
C LEU A 229 -9.85 -24.62 -16.93
N LEU A 230 -9.61 -23.49 -17.59
CA LEU A 230 -9.72 -22.14 -17.00
C LEU A 230 -11.17 -21.86 -16.55
N HIS A 231 -12.15 -22.25 -17.36
CA HIS A 231 -13.56 -22.10 -17.01
C HIS A 231 -13.94 -22.97 -15.81
N ARG A 232 -13.37 -24.18 -15.72
CA ARG A 232 -13.56 -25.07 -14.57
C ARG A 232 -12.96 -24.48 -13.29
N MET A 233 -11.75 -23.92 -13.37
CA MET A 233 -11.10 -23.25 -12.23
C MET A 233 -11.90 -22.04 -11.78
N LYS A 234 -12.28 -21.14 -12.70
CA LYS A 234 -13.10 -19.96 -12.38
C LYS A 234 -14.44 -20.34 -11.74
N ARG A 235 -15.14 -21.33 -12.31
CA ARG A 235 -16.41 -21.83 -11.76
C ARG A 235 -16.25 -22.38 -10.33
N ASN A 236 -15.19 -23.14 -10.08
CA ASN A 236 -14.92 -23.68 -8.74
C ASN A 236 -14.55 -22.57 -7.75
N GLY A 237 -13.77 -21.57 -8.19
CA GLY A 237 -13.45 -20.38 -7.40
C GLY A 237 -14.71 -19.65 -6.93
N ILE A 238 -15.60 -19.27 -7.87
CA ILE A 238 -16.85 -18.57 -7.54
C ILE A 238 -17.72 -19.41 -6.59
N LYS A 239 -17.84 -20.72 -6.82
CA LYS A 239 -18.59 -21.62 -5.92
C LYS A 239 -18.01 -21.66 -4.51
N ASN A 240 -16.69 -21.69 -4.39
CA ASN A 240 -16.01 -21.72 -3.10
C ASN A 240 -16.27 -20.41 -2.33
N ILE A 241 -16.12 -19.26 -2.99
CA ILE A 241 -16.34 -17.94 -2.38
C ILE A 241 -17.81 -17.80 -1.92
N LEU A 242 -18.78 -18.29 -2.70
CA LEU A 242 -20.20 -18.27 -2.31
C LEU A 242 -20.52 -19.09 -1.05
N ARG A 243 -19.73 -20.13 -0.76
CA ARG A 243 -19.90 -20.99 0.42
C ARG A 243 -19.24 -20.42 1.67
N MET A 244 -18.19 -19.62 1.53
CA MET A 244 -17.42 -19.06 2.64
C MET A 244 -18.21 -17.97 3.38
N THR A 245 -18.02 -17.87 4.69
CA THR A 245 -18.47 -16.70 5.47
C THR A 245 -17.63 -15.47 5.14
N ASP A 246 -18.11 -14.28 5.50
CA ASP A 246 -17.42 -13.02 5.22
C ASP A 246 -16.02 -12.97 5.85
N GLY A 247 -15.87 -13.43 7.09
CA GLY A 247 -14.56 -13.53 7.76
C GLY A 247 -13.63 -14.53 7.08
N GLN A 248 -14.15 -15.68 6.65
CA GLN A 248 -13.38 -16.69 5.90
C GLN A 248 -12.87 -16.13 4.56
N ARG A 249 -13.68 -15.34 3.86
CA ARG A 249 -13.28 -14.71 2.59
C ARG A 249 -12.15 -13.71 2.79
N LYS A 250 -12.26 -12.83 3.80
CA LYS A 250 -11.18 -11.88 4.14
C LYS A 250 -9.90 -12.59 4.51
N LEU A 251 -9.99 -13.61 5.37
CA LEU A 251 -8.83 -14.41 5.77
C LEU A 251 -8.20 -15.11 4.55
N TYR A 252 -9.02 -15.72 3.69
CA TYR A 252 -8.54 -16.37 2.47
C TYR A 252 -7.85 -15.39 1.52
N ALA A 253 -8.40 -14.18 1.33
CA ALA A 253 -7.77 -13.13 0.53
C ALA A 253 -6.42 -12.69 1.11
N ILE A 254 -6.33 -12.50 2.42
CA ILE A 254 -5.07 -12.14 3.10
C ILE A 254 -4.03 -13.26 2.94
N LEU A 255 -4.42 -14.52 3.20
CA LEU A 255 -3.52 -15.68 3.08
C LEU A 255 -3.09 -15.96 1.64
N ALA A 256 -3.86 -15.52 0.64
CA ALA A 256 -3.48 -15.61 -0.76
C ALA A 256 -2.48 -14.49 -1.15
N VAL A 257 -2.72 -13.26 -0.71
CA VAL A 257 -1.97 -12.08 -1.15
C VAL A 257 -0.65 -11.89 -0.40
N ILE A 258 -0.65 -12.04 0.93
CA ILE A 258 0.55 -11.75 1.75
C ILE A 258 1.75 -12.61 1.34
N PRO A 259 1.65 -13.96 1.26
CA PRO A 259 2.78 -14.79 0.87
C PRO A 259 3.24 -14.48 -0.55
N LEU A 260 2.29 -14.18 -1.44
CA LEU A 260 2.60 -13.86 -2.84
C LEU A 260 3.37 -12.54 -2.97
N ILE A 261 2.97 -11.49 -2.24
CA ILE A 261 3.73 -10.23 -2.18
C ILE A 261 5.13 -10.48 -1.63
N PHE A 262 5.23 -11.22 -0.52
CA PHE A 262 6.50 -11.47 0.14
C PHE A 262 7.48 -12.24 -0.77
N VAL A 263 7.03 -13.35 -1.37
CA VAL A 263 7.85 -14.15 -2.29
C VAL A 263 8.26 -13.35 -3.51
N THR A 264 7.32 -12.64 -4.16
CA THR A 264 7.66 -11.83 -5.34
C THR A 264 8.61 -10.69 -5.02
N ASN A 265 8.56 -10.12 -3.80
CA ASN A 265 9.53 -9.15 -3.34
C ASN A 265 10.95 -9.75 -3.19
N ILE A 266 11.08 -10.97 -2.63
CA ILE A 266 12.38 -11.66 -2.58
C ILE A 266 12.93 -11.86 -3.99
N PHE A 267 12.13 -12.38 -4.92
CA PHE A 267 12.56 -12.58 -6.30
C PHE A 267 12.91 -11.27 -7.02
N ARG A 268 12.20 -10.17 -6.72
CA ARG A 268 12.53 -8.84 -7.22
C ARG A 268 13.91 -8.39 -6.73
N ASN A 269 14.23 -8.59 -5.45
CA ASN A 269 15.54 -8.23 -4.89
C ASN A 269 16.66 -9.10 -5.48
N VAL A 270 16.44 -10.42 -5.54
CA VAL A 270 17.37 -11.38 -6.17
C VAL A 270 17.64 -11.00 -7.62
N GLY A 271 16.59 -10.72 -8.40
CA GLY A 271 16.72 -10.34 -9.80
C GLY A 271 17.56 -9.08 -10.01
N VAL A 272 17.32 -8.03 -9.22
CA VAL A 272 18.10 -6.78 -9.28
C VAL A 272 19.58 -7.02 -8.94
N ILE A 273 19.86 -7.77 -7.88
CA ILE A 273 21.24 -8.06 -7.46
C ILE A 273 21.96 -8.90 -8.51
N ALA A 274 21.32 -9.98 -8.99
CA ALA A 274 21.91 -10.90 -9.96
C ALA A 274 22.28 -10.20 -11.28
N VAL A 275 21.38 -9.40 -11.85
CA VAL A 275 21.67 -8.68 -13.11
C VAL A 275 22.74 -7.61 -12.93
N THR A 276 22.80 -6.98 -11.74
CA THR A 276 23.81 -5.98 -11.43
C THR A 276 25.20 -6.61 -11.30
N PHE A 277 25.33 -7.70 -10.54
CA PHE A 277 26.61 -8.38 -10.33
C PHE A 277 27.15 -9.06 -11.58
N SER A 278 26.26 -9.49 -12.48
CA SER A 278 26.68 -10.01 -13.79
C SER A 278 27.25 -8.94 -14.74
N GLY A 279 27.14 -7.65 -14.39
CA GLY A 279 27.53 -6.54 -15.25
C GLY A 279 26.60 -6.30 -16.45
N MET A 280 25.48 -7.04 -16.55
CA MET A 280 24.52 -6.88 -17.67
C MET A 280 23.83 -5.52 -17.67
N ILE A 281 23.45 -5.01 -16.49
CA ILE A 281 22.69 -3.78 -16.33
C ILE A 281 23.26 -3.00 -15.13
N PRO A 282 23.51 -1.68 -15.25
CA PRO A 282 23.89 -0.85 -14.11
C PRO A 282 22.85 -0.91 -12.99
N PHE A 283 23.29 -0.84 -11.72
CA PHE A 283 22.39 -0.88 -10.56
C PHE A 283 21.25 0.15 -10.65
N TYR A 284 21.57 1.36 -11.13
CA TYR A 284 20.60 2.44 -11.30
C TYR A 284 19.43 2.00 -12.19
N ASP A 285 19.70 1.44 -13.37
CA ASP A 285 18.67 1.01 -14.31
C ASP A 285 17.90 -0.21 -13.79
N ALA A 286 18.63 -1.19 -13.21
CA ALA A 286 18.05 -2.38 -12.62
C ALA A 286 17.03 -2.03 -11.52
N HIS A 287 17.39 -1.11 -10.62
CA HIS A 287 16.56 -0.74 -9.49
C HIS A 287 15.47 0.29 -9.83
N ASN A 288 15.79 1.36 -10.57
CA ASN A 288 14.86 2.46 -10.79
C ASN A 288 13.88 2.23 -11.94
N ILE A 289 14.24 1.39 -12.93
CA ILE A 289 13.40 1.15 -14.10
C ILE A 289 12.80 -0.25 -14.00
N TYR A 290 13.62 -1.29 -14.11
CA TYR A 290 13.13 -2.66 -14.26
C TYR A 290 12.41 -3.17 -13.03
N ALA A 291 12.97 -2.92 -11.84
CA ALA A 291 12.34 -3.38 -10.61
C ALA A 291 11.02 -2.65 -10.32
N LYS A 292 10.95 -1.32 -10.59
CA LYS A 292 9.70 -0.55 -10.44
C LYS A 292 8.63 -1.03 -11.44
N MET A 293 9.01 -1.33 -12.69
CA MET A 293 8.10 -1.88 -13.71
C MET A 293 7.58 -3.27 -13.34
N LEU A 294 8.45 -4.17 -12.88
CA LEU A 294 8.05 -5.50 -12.43
C LEU A 294 7.11 -5.43 -11.22
N SER A 295 7.43 -4.58 -10.23
CA SER A 295 6.56 -4.35 -9.08
C SER A 295 5.20 -3.76 -9.50
N LEU A 296 5.15 -2.87 -10.48
CA LEU A 296 3.89 -2.35 -11.02
C LEU A 296 3.03 -3.46 -11.65
N GLY A 297 3.63 -4.29 -12.52
CA GLY A 297 2.93 -5.43 -13.11
C GLY A 297 2.38 -6.39 -12.04
N MET A 298 3.18 -6.66 -11.00
CA MET A 298 2.77 -7.49 -9.88
C MET A 298 1.62 -6.87 -9.09
N MET A 299 1.64 -5.56 -8.84
CA MET A 299 0.54 -4.87 -8.16
C MET A 299 -0.77 -4.95 -8.94
N VAL A 300 -0.72 -4.81 -10.27
CA VAL A 300 -1.90 -4.99 -11.15
C VAL A 300 -2.45 -6.41 -11.04
N PHE A 301 -1.57 -7.42 -11.09
CA PHE A 301 -1.95 -8.82 -10.94
C PHE A 301 -2.59 -9.12 -9.57
N LEU A 302 -1.99 -8.63 -8.49
CA LEU A 302 -2.51 -8.80 -7.12
C LEU A 302 -3.87 -8.12 -6.93
N THR A 303 -4.04 -6.94 -7.52
CA THR A 303 -5.31 -6.20 -7.48
C THR A 303 -6.40 -6.97 -8.23
N TRP A 304 -6.09 -7.49 -9.41
CA TRP A 304 -7.01 -8.35 -10.16
C TRP A 304 -7.39 -9.61 -9.38
N MET A 305 -6.40 -10.29 -8.78
CA MET A 305 -6.65 -11.46 -7.92
C MET A 305 -7.57 -11.10 -6.75
N LEU A 306 -7.35 -9.96 -6.10
CA LEU A 306 -8.22 -9.51 -5.01
C LEU A 306 -9.64 -9.20 -5.45
N PHE A 307 -9.85 -8.60 -6.62
CA PHE A 307 -11.19 -8.37 -7.14
C PHE A 307 -11.96 -9.67 -7.40
N GLU A 308 -11.27 -10.74 -7.82
CA GLU A 308 -11.89 -12.06 -7.97
C GLU A 308 -12.25 -12.70 -6.60
N LEU A 309 -11.47 -12.43 -5.54
CA LEU A 309 -11.73 -12.96 -4.20
C LEU A 309 -12.76 -12.12 -3.40
N LEU A 310 -12.70 -10.81 -3.56
CA LEU A 310 -13.50 -9.80 -2.88
C LEU A 310 -14.03 -8.78 -3.91
N PRO A 311 -15.10 -9.12 -4.66
CA PRO A 311 -15.69 -8.21 -5.64
C PRO A 311 -16.15 -6.87 -5.04
N GLU A 312 -16.49 -6.85 -3.74
CA GLU A 312 -16.85 -5.62 -3.03
C GLU A 312 -15.71 -4.58 -3.00
N LEU A 313 -14.46 -5.05 -2.99
CA LEU A 313 -13.28 -4.17 -3.08
C LEU A 313 -13.24 -3.44 -4.42
N GLN A 314 -13.60 -4.13 -5.51
CA GLN A 314 -13.72 -3.51 -6.83
C GLN A 314 -14.76 -2.40 -6.80
N GLU A 315 -15.88 -2.60 -6.10
CA GLU A 315 -16.93 -1.58 -5.98
C GLU A 315 -16.48 -0.38 -5.16
N ASP A 316 -15.74 -0.61 -4.08
CA ASP A 316 -15.14 0.47 -3.29
C ASP A 316 -14.18 1.31 -4.17
N VAL A 317 -13.32 0.66 -4.97
CA VAL A 317 -12.40 1.32 -5.92
C VAL A 317 -13.14 2.08 -7.03
N MET A 318 -14.12 1.46 -7.68
CA MET A 318 -14.90 2.10 -8.75
C MET A 318 -15.68 3.31 -8.23
N GLY A 319 -16.18 3.23 -7.00
CA GLY A 319 -16.83 4.35 -6.33
C GLY A 319 -15.92 5.57 -6.12
N LEU A 320 -14.60 5.38 -5.98
CA LEU A 320 -13.65 6.50 -5.97
C LEU A 320 -13.56 7.19 -7.34
N PHE A 321 -13.60 6.44 -8.44
CA PHE A 321 -13.63 7.02 -9.78
C PHE A 321 -14.93 7.79 -10.05
N ASP A 322 -16.06 7.31 -9.51
CA ASP A 322 -17.35 7.99 -9.63
C ASP A 322 -17.38 9.38 -8.96
N LEU A 323 -16.50 9.63 -7.97
CA LEU A 323 -16.36 10.95 -7.34
C LEU A 323 -15.99 12.04 -8.34
N THR A 324 -15.20 11.71 -9.37
CA THR A 324 -14.80 12.69 -10.42
C THR A 324 -15.98 13.27 -11.19
N LYS A 325 -17.13 12.58 -11.14
CA LYS A 325 -18.37 12.95 -11.83
C LYS A 325 -19.44 13.42 -10.85
N ARG A 326 -19.14 13.51 -9.55
CA ARG A 326 -20.09 13.92 -8.51
C ARG A 326 -20.24 15.44 -8.51
N VAL A 327 -21.37 15.93 -9.03
CA VAL A 327 -21.65 17.38 -9.15
C VAL A 327 -22.74 17.85 -8.19
N ARG A 328 -23.63 16.95 -7.73
CA ARG A 328 -24.80 17.30 -6.92
C ARG A 328 -25.06 16.27 -5.82
N LYS A 329 -25.75 16.70 -4.78
CA LYS A 329 -26.33 15.85 -3.73
C LYS A 329 -27.21 14.76 -4.35
N GLY A 330 -27.12 13.55 -3.81
CA GLY A 330 -27.92 12.38 -4.16
C GLY A 330 -27.36 11.54 -5.31
N MET A 331 -26.28 11.99 -5.96
CA MET A 331 -25.70 11.29 -7.11
C MET A 331 -25.01 9.97 -6.73
N ILE A 332 -24.51 9.83 -5.50
CA ILE A 332 -23.84 8.62 -5.03
C ILE A 332 -24.71 7.93 -3.99
N LYS A 333 -25.06 6.67 -4.23
CA LYS A 333 -25.77 5.80 -3.27
C LYS A 333 -24.97 4.52 -3.05
N ASN A 334 -24.79 4.15 -1.80
CA ASN A 334 -24.04 2.95 -1.39
C ASN A 334 -22.63 2.86 -2.00
N GLY A 335 -21.98 4.00 -2.26
CA GLY A 335 -20.63 4.08 -2.82
C GLY A 335 -20.55 4.11 -4.34
N ARG A 336 -21.66 4.02 -5.08
CA ARG A 336 -21.67 4.16 -6.56
C ARG A 336 -22.58 5.27 -7.04
N MET A 337 -22.30 5.76 -8.24
CA MET A 337 -23.21 6.67 -8.91
C MET A 337 -24.58 6.01 -9.15
N ASP A 338 -25.66 6.69 -8.79
CA ASP A 338 -27.03 6.24 -9.03
C ASP A 338 -27.26 6.21 -10.56
N LEU A 339 -27.72 5.05 -11.06
CA LEU A 339 -27.95 4.77 -12.49
C LEU A 339 -28.85 5.81 -13.17
N LYS A 340 -29.71 6.48 -12.41
CA LYS A 340 -30.54 7.59 -12.90
C LYS A 340 -29.72 8.73 -13.51
N TYR A 341 -28.49 8.95 -13.04
CA TYR A 341 -27.60 9.99 -13.55
C TYR A 341 -26.67 9.50 -14.66
N ILE A 342 -26.53 8.18 -14.84
CA ILE A 342 -25.73 7.58 -15.92
C ILE A 342 -26.54 7.52 -17.23
N ARG A 343 -27.85 7.28 -17.17
CA ARG A 343 -28.70 7.24 -18.38
C ARG A 343 -28.86 8.60 -19.05
N ASN A 344 -28.88 9.69 -18.29
CA ASN A 344 -29.11 11.03 -18.83
C ASN A 344 -27.90 11.66 -19.55
N THR A 345 -26.72 11.06 -19.47
CA THR A 345 -25.54 11.50 -20.24
C THR A 345 -25.42 10.84 -21.61
N GLY A 346 -26.28 9.85 -21.92
CA GLY A 346 -26.28 9.12 -23.19
C GLY A 346 -27.17 9.68 -24.31
N GLU A 347 -28.05 10.65 -24.03
CA GLU A 347 -29.03 11.19 -25.00
C GLU A 347 -28.73 12.62 -25.46
N LYS A 348 -27.50 13.10 -25.27
CA LYS A 348 -27.04 14.36 -25.88
C LYS A 348 -25.71 14.17 -26.58
N ARG A 349 -25.73 13.47 -27.71
CA ARG A 349 -24.79 13.67 -28.81
C ARG A 349 -25.51 13.69 -30.12
#